data_AF-A0A292SJF6-F1
#
_entry.id   AF-A0A292SJF6-F1
#
_cell.length_a   1.000
_cell.length_b   1.000
_cell.length_c   1.000
_cell.angle_alpha   90.00
_cell.angle_beta   90.00
_cell.angle_gamma   90.00
#
_symmetry.space_group_name_H-M   'P 1'
#
loop_
_entity.id
_entity.type
_entity.pdbx_description
1 polymer ?
#
loop_
_entity_poly.entity_id
_entity_poly.type
_entity_poly.pdbx_seq_one_letter_code
_entity_poly.pdbx_strand_id
1 'polypeptide(L)'
;MKEIAFIASTTQEFALTRGCSNQCAHCYVDAKPHLHLKKDEKKYINAMSWEDFESLTKGIVTLNNRLGFHITKPISDKTNYIAPFHDADCMEIVLKDKHGEEHDLTEIIPMLYYSTGKQVLFDTSGWNPKDKRIQQRAQKYVKFFSKPENMQYIHFFNVSLNPFHALNAKSVELKNTDENRAKKFKELYTERMANVFYTFTPLIDKKKFDIIARCATKSAATNNEFKEKNFRILIAEIENKLKQKYEQDLEHKPSFIQTLLQTPKSQNPRMIKTKSQMQKIIKEIERKTNYLDSGILALGRMQKLLDKEDNSLKIVKFRQEHSLAARKLNLKNNIYTATIDANGKVYLTDEYTILPTALQLNFENKNKKTTPMESGMQNVVLTRKMIKKTRD
;
A
#
# COMPACT_ATOMS: atom_id res chain seq x y z
N MET A 1 -20.88 12.69 -20.47
CA MET A 1 -19.58 13.38 -20.64
C MET A 1 -19.03 14.00 -19.35
N LYS A 2 -19.72 14.93 -18.67
CA LYS A 2 -19.19 15.58 -17.44
C LYS A 2 -18.73 14.60 -16.33
N GLU A 3 -19.47 13.53 -16.09
CA GLU A 3 -19.13 12.51 -15.08
C GLU A 3 -17.87 11.70 -15.45
N ILE A 4 -17.74 11.32 -16.73
CA ILE A 4 -16.54 10.64 -17.25
C ILE A 4 -15.32 11.56 -17.12
N ALA A 5 -15.48 12.83 -17.53
CA ALA A 5 -14.40 13.80 -17.45
C ALA A 5 -14.01 14.10 -15.99
N PHE A 6 -14.98 14.10 -15.07
CA PHE A 6 -14.74 14.20 -13.63
C PHE A 6 -13.90 13.03 -13.14
N ILE A 7 -14.36 11.78 -13.32
CA ILE A 7 -13.64 10.57 -12.91
C ILE A 7 -12.22 10.57 -13.49
N ALA A 8 -12.08 10.75 -14.80
CA ALA A 8 -10.78 10.76 -15.46
C ALA A 8 -9.78 11.75 -14.85
N SER A 9 -10.23 12.96 -14.50
CA SER A 9 -9.35 13.98 -13.92
C SER A 9 -9.05 13.80 -12.44
N THR A 10 -9.91 13.09 -11.71
CA THR A 10 -9.80 13.00 -10.25
C THR A 10 -9.21 11.67 -9.80
N THR A 11 -9.31 10.62 -10.62
CA THR A 11 -8.82 9.29 -10.24
C THR A 11 -7.33 9.27 -9.95
N GLN A 12 -7.05 8.85 -8.72
CA GLN A 12 -5.71 8.63 -8.19
C GLN A 12 -5.54 7.18 -7.72
N GLU A 13 -6.63 6.52 -7.32
CA GLU A 13 -6.59 5.20 -6.72
C GLU A 13 -7.60 4.27 -7.41
N PHE A 14 -7.16 3.04 -7.65
CA PHE A 14 -8.04 1.91 -7.96
C PHE A 14 -7.90 0.93 -6.81
N ALA A 15 -8.94 0.73 -6.01
CA ALA A 15 -8.92 -0.25 -4.93
C ALA A 15 -9.15 -1.66 -5.50
N LEU A 16 -8.14 -2.16 -6.23
CA LEU A 16 -8.18 -3.42 -6.99
C LEU A 16 -8.43 -4.62 -6.09
N THR A 17 -7.91 -4.57 -4.87
CA THR A 17 -8.19 -5.52 -3.78
C THR A 17 -8.57 -4.74 -2.53
N ARG A 18 -9.47 -5.31 -1.73
CA ARG A 18 -10.04 -4.72 -0.53
C ARG A 18 -9.65 -5.53 0.71
N GLY A 19 -9.26 -4.78 1.74
CA GLY A 19 -8.72 -5.32 2.97
C GLY A 19 -7.26 -5.75 2.85
N CYS A 20 -6.63 -5.99 4.00
CA CYS A 20 -5.20 -6.26 4.10
C CYS A 20 -4.90 -7.26 5.24
N SER A 21 -3.98 -8.22 5.06
CA SER A 21 -3.63 -9.14 6.15
C SER A 21 -2.64 -8.55 7.17
N ASN A 22 -1.89 -7.50 6.80
CA ASN A 22 -0.86 -6.91 7.67
C ASN A 22 -1.42 -6.15 8.88
N GLN A 23 -2.68 -5.68 8.80
CA GLN A 23 -3.44 -5.10 9.92
C GLN A 23 -2.67 -4.07 10.78
N CYS A 24 -1.82 -3.25 10.15
CA CYS A 24 -0.96 -2.31 10.85
C CYS A 24 -1.79 -1.35 11.73
N ALA A 25 -1.27 -1.04 12.92
CA ALA A 25 -1.96 -0.18 13.87
C ALA A 25 -2.02 1.27 13.40
N HIS A 26 -1.07 1.73 12.59
CA HIS A 26 -1.07 3.06 11.99
C HIS A 26 -1.87 3.17 10.66
N CYS A 27 -2.59 2.11 10.27
CA CYS A 27 -3.35 2.11 9.02
C CYS A 27 -4.48 3.16 9.10
N TYR A 28 -4.29 4.29 8.42
CA TYR A 28 -5.20 5.44 8.49
C TYR A 28 -6.58 5.13 7.91
N VAL A 29 -6.66 4.28 6.88
CA VAL A 29 -7.92 3.79 6.29
C VAL A 29 -8.62 2.72 7.13
N ASP A 30 -8.01 2.27 8.24
CA ASP A 30 -8.49 1.17 9.08
C ASP A 30 -8.84 -0.09 8.25
N ALA A 31 -7.93 -0.48 7.36
CA ALA A 31 -8.09 -1.64 6.49
C ALA A 31 -8.52 -2.85 7.31
N LYS A 32 -9.70 -3.41 7.03
CA LYS A 32 -10.14 -4.66 7.67
C LYS A 32 -9.37 -5.84 7.06
N PRO A 33 -9.31 -6.99 7.75
CA PRO A 33 -8.90 -8.22 7.07
C PRO A 33 -9.77 -8.43 5.84
N HIS A 34 -9.26 -9.12 4.82
CA HIS A 34 -10.10 -9.57 3.72
C HIS A 34 -11.35 -10.23 4.30
N LEU A 35 -12.53 -9.92 3.76
CA LEU A 35 -13.73 -10.63 4.14
C LEU A 35 -13.48 -12.09 3.78
N HIS A 36 -13.04 -12.91 4.74
CA HIS A 36 -12.91 -14.34 4.49
C HIS A 36 -14.26 -14.77 3.94
N LEU A 37 -14.26 -15.22 2.69
CA LEU A 37 -15.42 -15.55 1.85
C LEU A 37 -16.22 -16.69 2.49
N LYS A 38 -16.84 -16.44 3.63
CA LYS A 38 -17.52 -17.46 4.45
C LYS A 38 -19.02 -17.25 4.52
N LYS A 39 -19.58 -16.21 3.87
CA LYS A 39 -21.04 -16.00 3.95
C LYS A 39 -21.79 -15.86 2.64
N ASP A 40 -21.23 -15.31 1.55
CA ASP A 40 -21.90 -15.33 0.23
C ASP A 40 -21.04 -14.67 -0.88
N GLU A 41 -20.36 -15.45 -1.72
CA GLU A 41 -19.60 -14.92 -2.88
C GLU A 41 -20.51 -14.29 -3.95
N LYS A 42 -21.81 -14.59 -3.94
CA LYS A 42 -22.80 -13.91 -4.80
C LYS A 42 -23.04 -12.47 -4.35
N LYS A 43 -22.79 -12.18 -3.06
CA LYS A 43 -23.05 -10.87 -2.44
C LYS A 43 -21.79 -10.06 -2.16
N TYR A 44 -20.65 -10.70 -1.93
CA TYR A 44 -19.41 -10.01 -1.52
C TYR A 44 -18.22 -10.33 -2.43
N ILE A 45 -17.37 -9.33 -2.64
CA ILE A 45 -16.07 -9.47 -3.31
C ILE A 45 -14.97 -8.77 -2.50
N ASN A 46 -13.76 -9.30 -2.60
CA ASN A 46 -12.55 -8.62 -2.10
C ASN A 46 -11.67 -8.09 -3.23
N ALA A 47 -11.89 -8.48 -4.49
CA ALA A 47 -11.07 -8.03 -5.60
C ALA A 47 -11.93 -7.72 -6.82
N MET A 48 -11.46 -6.79 -7.64
CA MET A 48 -11.99 -6.55 -8.99
C MET A 48 -11.78 -7.83 -9.83
N SER A 49 -12.70 -8.15 -10.74
CA SER A 49 -12.39 -9.19 -11.73
C SER A 49 -11.36 -8.68 -12.73
N TRP A 50 -10.63 -9.59 -13.37
CA TRP A 50 -9.74 -9.22 -14.46
C TRP A 50 -10.51 -8.54 -15.59
N GLU A 51 -11.71 -9.02 -15.92
CA GLU A 51 -12.58 -8.47 -16.97
C GLU A 51 -13.01 -7.03 -16.67
N ASP A 52 -13.37 -6.72 -15.41
CA ASP A 52 -13.73 -5.36 -15.00
C ASP A 52 -12.51 -4.42 -15.10
N PHE A 53 -11.33 -4.90 -14.69
CA PHE A 53 -10.07 -4.15 -14.81
C PHE A 53 -9.65 -3.92 -16.26
N GLU A 54 -9.77 -4.94 -17.10
CA GLU A 54 -9.42 -4.88 -18.51
C GLU A 54 -10.38 -3.95 -19.27
N SER A 55 -11.69 -4.06 -19.01
CA SER A 55 -12.72 -3.18 -19.56
C SER A 55 -12.46 -1.72 -19.20
N LEU A 56 -12.12 -1.45 -17.93
CA LEU A 56 -11.77 -0.11 -17.46
C LEU A 56 -10.55 0.46 -18.19
N THR A 57 -9.43 -0.28 -18.20
CA THR A 57 -8.17 0.19 -18.77
C THR A 57 -8.25 0.35 -20.29
N LYS A 58 -8.83 -0.63 -21.01
CA LYS A 58 -9.09 -0.52 -22.46
C LYS A 58 -10.08 0.60 -22.79
N GLY A 59 -11.08 0.82 -21.94
CA GLY A 59 -12.03 1.92 -22.08
C GLY A 59 -11.34 3.29 -22.02
N ILE A 60 -10.42 3.48 -21.09
CA ILE A 60 -9.61 4.71 -20.99
C ILE A 60 -8.71 4.88 -22.22
N VAL A 61 -8.01 3.82 -22.66
CA VAL A 61 -7.17 3.87 -23.87
C VAL A 61 -8.00 4.27 -25.10
N THR A 62 -9.17 3.64 -25.28
CA THR A 62 -10.08 3.95 -26.38
C THR A 62 -10.52 5.41 -26.35
N LEU A 63 -10.81 5.94 -25.17
CA LEU A 63 -11.18 7.34 -25.00
C LEU A 63 -10.01 8.28 -25.30
N ASN A 64 -8.80 7.99 -24.84
CA ASN A 64 -7.60 8.77 -25.15
C ASN A 64 -7.35 8.83 -26.66
N ASN A 65 -7.45 7.69 -27.34
CA ASN A 65 -7.25 7.61 -28.80
C ASN A 65 -8.28 8.45 -29.56
N ARG A 66 -9.54 8.46 -29.12
CA ARG A 66 -10.60 9.29 -29.73
C ARG A 66 -10.41 10.78 -29.47
N LEU A 67 -9.83 11.15 -28.33
CA LEU A 67 -9.61 12.54 -27.95
C LEU A 67 -8.29 13.10 -28.48
N GLY A 68 -7.32 12.24 -28.84
CA GLY A 68 -5.97 12.64 -29.26
C GLY A 68 -5.06 13.08 -28.11
N PHE A 69 -5.46 12.86 -26.85
CA PHE A 69 -4.66 13.16 -25.65
C PHE A 69 -5.09 12.29 -24.46
N HIS A 70 -4.22 12.17 -23.44
CA HIS A 70 -4.55 11.47 -22.19
C HIS A 70 -5.56 12.27 -21.34
N ILE A 71 -6.73 11.68 -21.08
CA ILE A 71 -7.80 12.32 -20.31
C ILE A 71 -7.50 12.39 -18.80
N THR A 72 -6.64 11.49 -18.34
CA THR A 72 -6.17 11.37 -16.95
C THR A 72 -5.03 12.34 -16.66
N LYS A 73 -5.30 13.64 -16.69
CA LYS A 73 -4.32 14.66 -16.31
C LYS A 73 -4.02 14.62 -14.81
N PRO A 74 -2.76 14.85 -14.38
CA PRO A 74 -2.46 15.03 -12.96
C PRO A 74 -3.17 16.28 -12.43
N ILE A 75 -3.71 16.18 -11.21
CA ILE A 75 -4.36 17.30 -10.52
C ILE A 75 -3.30 18.32 -10.06
N SER A 76 -2.12 17.80 -9.73
CA SER A 76 -0.89 18.52 -9.38
C SER A 76 0.31 17.58 -9.57
N ASP A 77 1.54 18.12 -9.59
CA ASP A 77 2.76 17.30 -9.64
C ASP A 77 2.83 16.27 -8.51
N LYS A 78 2.26 16.60 -7.34
CA LYS A 78 2.19 15.72 -6.16
C LYS A 78 1.24 14.53 -6.32
N THR A 79 0.36 14.56 -7.31
CA THR A 79 -0.63 13.51 -7.61
C THR A 79 -0.40 12.90 -9.00
N ASN A 80 0.81 13.04 -9.54
CA ASN A 80 1.14 12.48 -10.85
C ASN A 80 1.52 10.99 -10.79
N TYR A 81 0.64 10.20 -10.19
CA TYR A 81 0.76 8.74 -10.08
C TYR A 81 -0.63 8.08 -10.01
N ILE A 82 -0.66 6.75 -10.00
CA ILE A 82 -1.83 5.93 -9.68
C ILE A 82 -1.46 4.96 -8.56
N ALA A 83 -2.31 4.80 -7.55
CA ALA A 83 -2.20 3.71 -6.59
C ALA A 83 -3.15 2.56 -7.00
N PRO A 84 -2.66 1.31 -7.14
CA PRO A 84 -3.50 0.14 -7.42
C PRO A 84 -4.16 -0.42 -6.14
N PHE A 85 -4.12 0.33 -5.03
CA PHE A 85 -4.67 -0.03 -3.73
C PHE A 85 -5.31 1.19 -3.06
N HIS A 86 -6.16 0.91 -2.08
CA HIS A 86 -6.62 1.88 -1.08
C HIS A 86 -6.36 1.34 0.33
N ASP A 87 -6.84 0.12 0.60
CA ASP A 87 -6.75 -0.54 1.91
C ASP A 87 -6.15 -1.96 1.83
N ALA A 88 -5.32 -2.22 0.81
CA ALA A 88 -4.65 -3.49 0.55
C ALA A 88 -3.12 -3.33 0.44
N ASP A 89 -2.38 -4.42 0.64
CA ASP A 89 -0.94 -4.46 0.40
C ASP A 89 -0.65 -4.85 -1.05
N CYS A 90 0.33 -4.21 -1.72
CA CYS A 90 0.66 -4.56 -3.11
C CYS A 90 1.09 -6.01 -3.30
N MET A 91 1.60 -6.66 -2.24
CA MET A 91 1.95 -8.08 -2.30
C MET A 91 0.72 -9.00 -2.35
N GLU A 92 -0.46 -8.50 -1.97
CA GLU A 92 -1.73 -9.22 -1.93
C GLU A 92 -2.59 -8.99 -3.18
N ILE A 93 -2.26 -7.99 -4.01
CA ILE A 93 -3.01 -7.69 -5.23
C ILE A 93 -2.78 -8.76 -6.28
N VAL A 94 -3.84 -9.53 -6.53
CA VAL A 94 -3.97 -10.49 -7.62
C VAL A 94 -5.42 -10.44 -8.08
N LEU A 95 -5.63 -10.27 -9.39
CA LEU A 95 -6.94 -10.35 -10.02
C LEU A 95 -7.12 -11.71 -10.65
N LYS A 96 -8.36 -12.21 -10.66
CA LYS A 96 -8.70 -13.46 -11.31
C LYS A 96 -9.58 -13.21 -12.52
N ASP A 97 -9.29 -13.89 -13.60
CA ASP A 97 -10.20 -13.97 -14.75
C ASP A 97 -11.33 -14.98 -14.49
N LYS A 98 -12.27 -15.05 -15.42
CA LYS A 98 -13.39 -16.01 -15.39
C LYS A 98 -12.96 -17.49 -15.45
N HIS A 99 -11.73 -17.77 -15.85
CA HIS A 99 -11.14 -19.11 -15.90
C HIS A 99 -10.37 -19.45 -14.60
N GLY A 100 -10.21 -18.48 -13.71
CA GLY A 100 -9.50 -18.62 -12.44
C GLY A 100 -7.99 -18.33 -12.53
N GLU A 101 -7.49 -17.89 -13.68
CA GLU A 101 -6.09 -17.51 -13.88
C GLU A 101 -5.76 -16.26 -13.07
N GLU A 102 -4.58 -16.25 -12.43
CA GLU A 102 -4.13 -15.18 -11.55
C GLU A 102 -3.25 -14.17 -12.32
N HIS A 103 -3.71 -12.92 -12.40
CA HIS A 103 -2.97 -11.79 -12.95
C HIS A 103 -2.46 -10.89 -11.83
N ASP A 104 -1.16 -10.60 -11.83
CA ASP A 104 -0.49 -9.87 -10.74
C ASP A 104 0.07 -8.51 -11.19
N LEU A 105 0.80 -7.83 -10.30
CA LEU A 105 1.29 -6.47 -10.57
C LEU A 105 2.31 -6.38 -11.71
N THR A 106 2.87 -7.49 -12.20
CA THR A 106 3.71 -7.46 -13.42
C THR A 106 2.89 -7.21 -14.69
N GLU A 107 1.59 -7.51 -14.67
CA GLU A 107 0.66 -7.27 -15.78
C GLU A 107 -0.22 -6.03 -15.53
N ILE A 108 -0.70 -5.87 -14.30
CA ILE A 108 -1.59 -4.78 -13.90
C ILE A 108 -0.89 -3.40 -14.03
N ILE A 109 0.36 -3.28 -13.56
CA ILE A 109 1.07 -1.99 -13.54
C ILE A 109 1.31 -1.44 -14.96
N PRO A 110 1.82 -2.23 -15.93
CA PRO A 110 1.89 -1.78 -17.32
C PRO A 110 0.54 -1.33 -17.88
N MET A 111 -0.54 -2.08 -17.63
CA MET A 111 -1.88 -1.71 -18.12
C MET A 111 -2.38 -0.39 -17.53
N LEU A 112 -2.15 -0.14 -16.23
CA LEU A 112 -2.44 1.14 -15.60
C LEU A 112 -1.59 2.27 -16.19
N TYR A 113 -0.30 2.04 -16.40
CA TYR A 113 0.59 3.02 -17.01
C TYR A 113 0.14 3.43 -18.40
N TYR A 114 -0.11 2.47 -19.30
CA TYR A 114 -0.51 2.77 -20.68
C TYR A 114 -1.90 3.40 -20.77
N SER A 115 -2.84 2.96 -19.92
CA SER A 115 -4.20 3.54 -19.91
C SER A 115 -4.22 4.96 -19.36
N THR A 116 -3.51 5.21 -18.25
CA THR A 116 -3.60 6.50 -17.55
C THR A 116 -2.49 7.49 -17.93
N GLY A 117 -1.41 7.03 -18.57
CA GLY A 117 -0.19 7.83 -18.79
C GLY A 117 0.55 8.20 -17.49
N LYS A 118 0.13 7.68 -16.34
CA LYS A 118 0.72 7.97 -15.03
C LYS A 118 1.53 6.77 -14.53
N GLN A 119 2.60 7.06 -13.80
CA GLN A 119 3.38 6.04 -13.11
C GLN A 119 2.60 5.45 -11.92
N VAL A 120 2.88 4.22 -11.54
CA VAL A 120 2.11 3.48 -10.53
C VAL A 120 2.90 3.34 -9.24
N LEU A 121 2.26 3.59 -8.09
CA LEU A 121 2.82 3.34 -6.78
C LEU A 121 2.80 1.84 -6.46
N PHE A 122 3.87 1.38 -5.81
CA PHE A 122 3.95 0.07 -5.21
C PHE A 122 4.32 0.22 -3.75
N ASP A 123 3.43 -0.16 -2.83
CA ASP A 123 3.67 -0.09 -1.39
C ASP A 123 3.41 -1.45 -0.73
N THR A 124 4.36 -1.90 0.08
CA THR A 124 4.20 -3.12 0.89
C THR A 124 4.71 -2.94 2.31
N SER A 125 4.01 -3.52 3.29
CA SER A 125 4.47 -3.69 4.67
C SER A 125 5.17 -5.04 4.90
N GLY A 126 5.48 -5.75 3.82
CA GLY A 126 6.08 -7.08 3.85
C GLY A 126 5.06 -8.21 3.98
N TRP A 127 5.57 -9.44 4.01
CA TRP A 127 4.76 -10.65 4.07
C TRP A 127 5.33 -11.62 5.10
N ASN A 128 4.55 -12.64 5.48
CA ASN A 128 5.10 -13.74 6.27
C ASN A 128 6.13 -14.47 5.40
N PRO A 129 7.42 -14.55 5.79
CA PRO A 129 8.41 -15.25 5.00
C PRO A 129 8.06 -16.73 4.76
N LYS A 130 7.23 -17.36 5.61
CA LYS A 130 6.79 -18.75 5.38
C LYS A 130 5.70 -18.88 4.30
N ASP A 131 5.13 -17.77 3.83
CA ASP A 131 4.18 -17.77 2.71
C ASP A 131 4.94 -17.93 1.38
N LYS A 132 5.02 -19.18 0.91
CA LYS A 132 5.73 -19.51 -0.34
C LYS A 132 5.11 -18.82 -1.55
N ARG A 133 3.79 -18.63 -1.59
CA ARG A 133 3.10 -18.00 -2.73
C ARG A 133 3.50 -16.53 -2.85
N ILE A 134 3.41 -15.79 -1.74
CA ILE A 134 3.79 -14.37 -1.74
C ILE A 134 5.30 -14.22 -1.96
N GLN A 135 6.12 -15.10 -1.39
CA GLN A 135 7.57 -15.09 -1.64
C GLN A 135 7.92 -15.28 -3.12
N GLN A 136 7.29 -16.24 -3.81
CA GLN A 136 7.50 -16.45 -5.25
C GLN A 136 7.06 -15.23 -6.07
N ARG A 137 5.92 -14.63 -5.71
CA ARG A 137 5.45 -13.39 -6.32
C ARG A 137 6.44 -12.24 -6.11
N ALA A 138 7.00 -12.10 -4.91
CA ALA A 138 8.03 -11.09 -4.63
C ALA A 138 9.27 -11.28 -5.52
N GLN A 139 9.72 -12.52 -5.72
CA GLN A 139 10.82 -12.81 -6.64
C GLN A 139 10.48 -12.49 -8.10
N LYS A 140 9.25 -12.80 -8.54
CA LYS A 140 8.74 -12.43 -9.88
C LYS A 140 8.78 -10.90 -10.06
N TYR A 141 8.31 -10.15 -9.06
CA TYR A 141 8.31 -8.68 -9.07
C TYR A 141 9.73 -8.12 -9.13
N VAL A 142 10.65 -8.61 -8.32
CA VAL A 142 12.06 -8.20 -8.35
C VAL A 142 12.67 -8.46 -9.72
N LYS A 143 12.49 -9.67 -10.27
CA LYS A 143 13.00 -10.02 -11.61
C LYS A 143 12.44 -9.08 -12.69
N PHE A 144 11.17 -8.72 -12.58
CA PHE A 144 10.51 -7.83 -13.53
C PHE A 144 10.99 -6.38 -13.41
N PHE A 145 10.93 -5.79 -12.21
CA PHE A 145 11.25 -4.37 -11.97
C PHE A 145 12.74 -4.05 -11.85
N SER A 146 13.60 -5.07 -11.77
CA SER A 146 15.06 -4.86 -11.85
C SER A 146 15.50 -4.38 -13.25
N LYS A 147 14.67 -4.61 -14.27
CA LYS A 147 14.89 -4.21 -15.65
C LYS A 147 14.52 -2.73 -15.87
N PRO A 148 15.42 -1.89 -16.42
CA PRO A 148 15.15 -0.45 -16.60
C PRO A 148 13.86 -0.13 -17.37
N GLU A 149 13.56 -0.90 -18.41
CA GLU A 149 12.37 -0.76 -19.26
C GLU A 149 11.06 -1.03 -18.51
N ASN A 150 11.10 -1.75 -17.40
CA ASN A 150 9.92 -1.99 -16.55
C ASN A 150 9.86 -1.01 -15.38
N MET A 151 11.01 -0.53 -14.92
CA MET A 151 11.08 0.44 -13.82
C MET A 151 10.52 1.81 -14.22
N GLN A 152 10.36 2.09 -15.52
CA GLN A 152 9.69 3.31 -16.00
C GLN A 152 8.21 3.40 -15.58
N TYR A 153 7.54 2.26 -15.41
CA TYR A 153 6.12 2.19 -15.03
C TYR A 153 5.87 2.57 -13.57
N ILE A 154 6.88 2.41 -12.71
CA ILE A 154 6.78 2.66 -11.28
C ILE A 154 6.98 4.14 -10.98
N HIS A 155 6.20 4.71 -10.05
CA HIS A 155 6.46 6.03 -9.49
C HIS A 155 7.46 5.89 -8.34
N PHE A 156 7.06 5.13 -7.32
CA PHE A 156 7.92 4.65 -6.24
C PHE A 156 7.60 3.19 -5.92
N PHE A 157 8.65 2.46 -5.51
CA PHE A 157 8.60 1.11 -4.99
C PHE A 157 8.97 1.16 -3.51
N ASN A 158 7.96 1.21 -2.65
CA ASN A 158 8.08 1.52 -1.25
C ASN A 158 7.96 0.27 -0.38
N VAL A 159 8.87 0.18 0.60
CA VAL A 159 8.74 -0.74 1.73
C VAL A 159 8.38 0.07 2.97
N SER A 160 7.20 -0.20 3.53
CA SER A 160 6.72 0.38 4.79
C SER A 160 7.36 -0.31 5.99
N LEU A 161 8.44 0.28 6.51
CA LEU A 161 9.12 -0.18 7.72
C LEU A 161 8.62 0.66 8.89
N ASN A 162 7.72 0.14 9.72
CA ASN A 162 7.07 0.96 10.76
C ASN A 162 6.95 0.20 12.09
N PRO A 163 7.22 0.82 13.25
CA PRO A 163 7.07 0.17 14.55
C PRO A 163 5.60 -0.14 14.86
N PHE A 164 4.65 0.41 14.10
CA PHE A 164 3.22 0.18 14.22
C PHE A 164 2.71 -1.04 13.46
N HIS A 165 3.59 -1.81 12.83
CA HIS A 165 3.18 -3.06 12.20
C HIS A 165 2.52 -3.98 13.24
N ALA A 166 1.46 -4.72 12.88
CA ALA A 166 0.63 -5.47 13.84
C ALA A 166 1.43 -6.41 14.75
N LEU A 167 2.44 -7.10 14.19
CA LEU A 167 3.34 -7.95 14.95
C LEU A 167 4.11 -7.16 16.02
N ASN A 168 4.72 -6.03 15.67
CA ASN A 168 5.44 -5.22 16.66
C ASN A 168 4.49 -4.55 17.65
N ALA A 169 3.34 -4.04 17.20
CA ALA A 169 2.31 -3.49 18.09
C ALA A 169 1.85 -4.53 19.12
N LYS A 170 1.65 -5.79 18.70
CA LYS A 170 1.30 -6.89 19.62
C LYS A 170 2.45 -7.23 20.57
N SER A 171 3.69 -7.14 20.12
CA SER A 171 4.86 -7.28 21.00
C SER A 171 4.85 -6.19 22.09
N VAL A 172 4.59 -4.94 21.73
CA VAL A 172 4.56 -3.82 22.68
C VAL A 172 3.42 -3.98 23.69
N GLU A 173 2.24 -4.42 23.25
CA GLU A 173 1.08 -4.70 24.11
C GLU A 173 1.40 -5.78 25.17
N LEU A 174 2.12 -6.83 24.78
CA LEU A 174 2.42 -7.98 25.65
C LEU A 174 3.67 -7.80 26.52
N LYS A 175 4.45 -6.73 26.32
CA LYS A 175 5.79 -6.59 26.93
C LYS A 175 5.79 -6.74 28.46
N ASN A 176 4.72 -6.29 29.13
CA ASN A 176 4.61 -6.30 30.59
C ASN A 176 3.70 -7.43 31.13
N THR A 177 3.06 -8.22 30.27
CA THR A 177 2.08 -9.25 30.66
C THR A 177 2.47 -10.65 30.21
N ASP A 178 3.21 -10.77 29.09
CA ASP A 178 3.75 -12.03 28.58
C ASP A 178 5.02 -11.76 27.77
N GLU A 179 6.16 -11.69 28.46
CA GLU A 179 7.45 -11.33 27.87
C GLU A 179 7.89 -12.32 26.78
N ASN A 180 7.61 -13.62 26.97
CA ASN A 180 7.98 -14.65 26.00
C ASN A 180 7.22 -14.48 24.68
N ARG A 181 5.90 -14.23 24.75
CA ARG A 181 5.12 -13.92 23.54
C ARG A 181 5.51 -12.58 22.94
N ALA A 182 5.81 -11.57 23.75
CA ALA A 182 6.29 -10.29 23.25
C ALA A 182 7.55 -10.47 22.40
N LYS A 183 8.59 -11.14 22.94
CA LYS A 183 9.82 -11.48 22.22
C LYS A 183 9.53 -12.23 20.91
N LYS A 184 8.64 -13.22 20.94
CA LYS A 184 8.25 -13.98 19.74
C LYS A 184 7.62 -13.08 18.66
N PHE A 185 6.74 -12.16 19.01
CA PHE A 185 6.11 -11.26 18.05
C PHE A 185 7.09 -10.25 17.46
N LYS A 186 8.01 -9.73 18.27
CA LYS A 186 9.10 -8.86 17.80
C LYS A 186 10.01 -9.60 16.81
N GLU A 187 10.42 -10.82 17.17
CA GLU A 187 11.24 -11.69 16.33
C GLU A 187 10.56 -11.99 14.98
N LEU A 188 9.25 -12.29 14.99
CA LEU A 188 8.48 -12.50 13.76
C LEU A 188 8.47 -11.25 12.87
N TYR A 189 8.38 -10.05 13.46
CA TYR A 189 8.40 -8.80 12.72
C TYR A 189 9.78 -8.51 12.13
N THR A 190 10.84 -8.63 12.94
CA THR A 190 12.20 -8.30 12.49
C THR A 190 12.70 -9.29 11.43
N GLU A 191 12.38 -10.58 11.58
CA GLU A 191 12.66 -11.61 10.58
C GLU A 191 11.89 -11.37 9.27
N ARG A 192 10.61 -10.97 9.37
CA ARG A 192 9.80 -10.56 8.21
C ARG A 192 10.48 -9.44 7.44
N MET A 193 10.85 -8.34 8.10
CA MET A 193 11.43 -7.18 7.41
C MET A 193 12.83 -7.47 6.86
N ALA A 194 13.63 -8.26 7.57
CA ALA A 194 14.92 -8.73 7.06
C ALA A 194 14.73 -9.57 5.78
N ASN A 195 13.71 -10.43 5.72
CA ASN A 195 13.39 -11.19 4.51
C ASN A 195 12.94 -10.28 3.34
N VAL A 196 12.15 -9.24 3.62
CA VAL A 196 11.71 -8.27 2.59
C VAL A 196 12.91 -7.58 1.98
N PHE A 197 13.79 -6.99 2.80
CA PHE A 197 14.99 -6.32 2.30
C PHE A 197 15.94 -7.28 1.59
N TYR A 198 16.12 -8.50 2.12
CA TYR A 198 16.91 -9.52 1.46
C TYR A 198 16.33 -9.88 0.08
N THR A 199 15.02 -10.07 -0.03
CA THR A 199 14.35 -10.37 -1.31
C THR A 199 14.49 -9.21 -2.31
N PHE A 200 14.32 -7.98 -1.83
CA PHE A 200 14.35 -6.77 -2.66
C PHE A 200 15.74 -6.19 -2.88
N THR A 201 16.80 -6.87 -2.45
CA THR A 201 18.20 -6.48 -2.66
C THR A 201 18.48 -5.87 -4.05
N PRO A 202 18.03 -6.49 -5.17
CA PRO A 202 18.32 -5.94 -6.50
C PRO A 202 17.66 -4.59 -6.84
N LEU A 203 16.70 -4.16 -6.01
CA LEU A 203 15.97 -2.90 -6.17
C LEU A 203 16.46 -1.81 -5.23
N ILE A 204 17.16 -2.13 -4.13
CA ILE A 204 17.46 -1.18 -3.05
C ILE A 204 18.23 0.06 -3.53
N ASP A 205 19.18 -0.11 -4.46
CA ASP A 205 20.00 0.98 -4.98
C ASP A 205 19.36 1.74 -6.15
N LYS A 206 18.13 1.37 -6.56
CA LYS A 206 17.38 2.07 -7.61
C LYS A 206 16.80 3.36 -7.05
N LYS A 207 16.85 4.43 -7.85
CA LYS A 207 16.34 5.76 -7.48
C LYS A 207 14.87 5.76 -7.01
N LYS A 208 14.03 4.91 -7.60
CA LYS A 208 12.59 4.83 -7.28
C LYS A 208 12.27 3.86 -6.15
N PHE A 209 13.24 3.13 -5.60
CA PHE A 209 13.01 2.32 -4.42
C PHE A 209 13.13 3.20 -3.17
N ASP A 210 12.19 3.12 -2.25
CA ASP A 210 12.24 3.88 -1.01
C ASP A 210 11.76 3.08 0.21
N ILE A 211 12.11 3.56 1.40
CA ILE A 211 11.68 2.99 2.66
C ILE A 211 10.83 4.04 3.39
N ILE A 212 9.54 3.76 3.52
CA ILE A 212 8.63 4.60 4.30
C ILE A 212 8.81 4.20 5.77
N ALA A 213 9.64 4.96 6.47
CA ALA A 213 9.94 4.77 7.87
C ALA A 213 9.27 5.86 8.73
N ARG A 214 8.19 5.50 9.42
CA ARG A 214 7.40 6.43 10.23
C ARG A 214 7.41 6.04 11.71
N CYS A 215 7.46 7.04 12.59
CA CYS A 215 7.35 6.85 14.04
C CYS A 215 6.40 7.85 14.69
N ALA A 216 6.06 7.67 15.95
CA ALA A 216 5.31 8.67 16.70
C ALA A 216 6.19 9.89 16.95
N THR A 217 5.57 11.08 16.99
CA THR A 217 6.27 12.31 17.43
C THR A 217 6.76 12.16 18.87
N LYS A 218 7.78 12.94 19.25
CA LYS A 218 8.30 12.94 20.62
C LYS A 218 7.20 13.31 21.65
N SER A 219 6.33 14.25 21.27
CA SER A 219 5.23 14.76 22.07
C SER A 219 3.98 13.87 22.08
N ALA A 220 3.88 12.86 21.21
CA ALA A 220 2.74 11.96 21.21
C ALA A 220 2.64 11.22 22.55
N ALA A 221 1.44 11.24 23.12
CA ALA A 221 1.05 10.52 24.31
C ALA A 221 0.77 9.06 23.92
N THR A 222 1.86 8.31 23.73
CA THR A 222 1.86 6.90 23.31
C THR A 222 3.09 6.18 23.85
N ASN A 223 3.11 4.85 23.72
CA ASN A 223 4.21 4.02 24.18
C ASN A 223 5.54 4.41 23.51
N ASN A 224 6.61 4.53 24.31
CA ASN A 224 7.94 4.91 23.82
C ASN A 224 8.51 3.94 22.77
N GLU A 225 8.06 2.68 22.74
CA GLU A 225 8.41 1.70 21.70
C GLU A 225 8.04 2.15 20.28
N PHE A 226 7.09 3.07 20.13
CA PHE A 226 6.71 3.64 18.84
C PHE A 226 7.45 4.94 18.47
N LYS A 227 8.30 5.45 19.37
CA LYS A 227 9.04 6.70 19.17
C LYS A 227 10.41 6.44 18.55
N GLU A 228 10.96 7.48 17.93
CA GLU A 228 12.22 7.46 17.17
C GLU A 228 13.35 6.66 17.83
N LYS A 229 13.65 6.90 19.12
CA LYS A 229 14.76 6.22 19.81
C LYS A 229 14.64 4.70 19.75
N ASN A 230 13.49 4.15 20.13
CA ASN A 230 13.28 2.71 20.14
C ASN A 230 13.05 2.15 18.73
N PHE A 231 12.50 2.96 17.83
CA PHE A 231 12.39 2.55 16.44
C PHE A 231 13.77 2.40 15.77
N ARG A 232 14.75 3.25 16.07
CA ARG A 232 16.14 3.09 15.61
C ARG A 232 16.77 1.79 16.10
N ILE A 233 16.48 1.38 17.34
CA ILE A 233 16.93 0.07 17.88
C ILE A 233 16.28 -1.08 17.08
N LEU A 234 14.98 -0.98 16.79
CA LEU A 234 14.27 -1.97 15.98
C LEU A 234 14.82 -2.07 14.54
N ILE A 235 15.19 -0.95 13.93
CA ILE A 235 15.84 -0.90 12.62
C ILE A 235 17.20 -1.62 12.69
N ALA A 236 18.03 -1.33 13.68
CA ALA A 236 19.32 -1.99 13.85
C ALA A 236 19.20 -3.51 14.04
N GLU A 237 18.17 -3.99 14.75
CA GLU A 237 17.88 -5.42 14.87
C GLU A 237 17.53 -6.06 13.51
N ILE A 238 16.75 -5.38 12.68
CA ILE A 238 16.40 -5.83 11.33
C ILE A 238 17.64 -5.87 10.43
N GLU A 239 18.47 -4.83 10.48
CA GLU A 239 19.72 -4.77 9.72
C GLU A 239 20.69 -5.88 10.13
N ASN A 240 20.79 -6.20 11.42
CA ASN A 240 21.63 -7.31 11.89
C ASN A 240 21.16 -8.66 11.35
N LYS A 241 19.85 -8.93 11.33
CA LYS A 241 19.29 -10.14 10.70
C LYS A 241 19.53 -10.17 9.19
N LEU A 242 19.41 -9.02 8.53
CA LEU A 242 19.71 -8.90 7.11
C LEU A 242 21.20 -9.20 6.83
N LYS A 243 22.11 -8.68 7.66
CA LYS A 243 23.55 -8.96 7.57
C LYS A 243 23.84 -10.46 7.70
N GLN A 244 23.21 -11.15 8.63
CA GLN A 244 23.32 -12.61 8.77
C GLN A 244 22.87 -13.36 7.52
N LYS A 245 21.77 -12.93 6.88
CA LYS A 245 21.31 -13.52 5.59
C LYS A 245 22.32 -13.30 4.47
N TYR A 246 22.96 -12.14 4.42
CA TYR A 246 24.03 -11.85 3.47
C TYR A 246 25.30 -12.66 3.73
N GLU A 247 25.69 -12.85 4.99
CA GLU A 247 26.83 -13.71 5.35
C GLU A 247 26.61 -15.15 4.89
N GLN A 248 25.39 -15.69 5.05
CA GLN A 248 25.03 -17.00 4.52
C GLN A 248 25.20 -17.10 2.99
N ASP A 249 24.82 -16.06 2.24
CA ASP A 249 25.04 -15.99 0.79
C ASP A 249 26.52 -16.02 0.40
N LEU A 250 27.37 -15.32 1.16
CA LEU A 250 28.82 -15.26 0.93
C LEU A 250 29.51 -16.59 1.26
N GLU A 251 29.03 -17.28 2.29
CA GLU A 251 29.50 -18.62 2.68
C GLU A 251 29.02 -19.72 1.73
N HIS A 252 28.30 -19.38 0.65
CA HIS A 252 27.71 -20.33 -0.30
C HIS A 252 26.73 -21.32 0.36
N LYS A 253 26.19 -20.96 1.54
CA LYS A 253 25.11 -21.70 2.18
C LYS A 253 23.82 -21.44 1.40
N PRO A 254 22.87 -22.40 1.39
CA PRO A 254 21.56 -22.15 0.82
C PRO A 254 20.94 -20.92 1.47
N SER A 255 20.55 -19.94 0.67
CA SER A 255 19.94 -18.74 1.21
C SER A 255 18.61 -19.07 1.89
N PHE A 256 18.15 -18.16 2.74
CA PHE A 256 16.86 -18.32 3.41
C PHE A 256 15.72 -18.58 2.40
N ILE A 257 15.69 -17.83 1.29
CA ILE A 257 14.66 -18.01 0.25
C ILE A 257 14.82 -19.38 -0.45
N GLN A 258 16.05 -19.84 -0.68
CA GLN A 258 16.30 -21.15 -1.29
C GLN A 258 15.78 -22.30 -0.41
N THR A 259 16.06 -22.23 0.89
CA THR A 259 15.56 -23.21 1.87
C THR A 259 14.03 -23.22 1.91
N LEU A 260 13.43 -22.02 1.91
CA LEU A 260 11.99 -21.84 1.95
C LEU A 260 11.29 -22.38 0.69
N LEU A 261 11.84 -22.12 -0.51
CA LEU A 261 11.25 -22.49 -1.79
C LEU A 261 11.67 -23.87 -2.30
N GLN A 262 12.54 -24.58 -1.58
CA GLN A 262 13.05 -25.91 -1.95
C GLN A 262 13.67 -25.91 -3.37
N THR A 263 14.33 -24.81 -3.74
CA THR A 263 14.84 -24.60 -5.09
C THR A 263 16.09 -25.47 -5.33
N PRO A 264 16.26 -26.12 -6.49
CA PRO A 264 17.46 -26.88 -6.82
C PRO A 264 18.72 -25.99 -6.78
N LYS A 265 19.84 -26.52 -6.28
CA LYS A 265 21.12 -25.78 -6.16
C LYS A 265 21.61 -25.15 -7.48
N SER A 266 21.22 -25.71 -8.63
CA SER A 266 21.59 -25.24 -9.96
C SER A 266 20.87 -23.96 -10.41
N GLN A 267 19.82 -23.52 -9.69
CA GLN A 267 19.03 -22.33 -10.02
C GLN A 267 19.18 -21.20 -8.99
N ASN A 268 20.25 -21.22 -8.18
CA ASN A 268 20.47 -20.33 -7.04
C ASN A 268 20.72 -18.86 -7.43
N PRO A 269 19.76 -17.93 -7.21
CA PRO A 269 20.09 -16.51 -7.26
C PRO A 269 20.66 -16.14 -5.88
N ARG A 270 21.98 -15.91 -5.81
CA ARG A 270 22.57 -15.22 -4.66
C ARG A 270 22.22 -13.74 -4.77
N MET A 271 21.77 -13.13 -3.67
CA MET A 271 21.43 -11.70 -3.68
C MET A 271 22.68 -10.84 -3.69
N ILE A 272 23.75 -11.34 -3.07
CA ILE A 272 25.07 -10.71 -3.11
C ILE A 272 26.16 -11.72 -3.45
N LYS A 273 27.30 -11.21 -3.93
CA LYS A 273 28.50 -12.00 -4.29
C LYS A 273 29.73 -11.57 -3.51
N THR A 274 29.74 -10.37 -2.92
CA THR A 274 30.91 -9.81 -2.22
C THR A 274 30.53 -9.07 -0.95
N LYS A 275 31.45 -8.98 0.01
CA LYS A 275 31.30 -8.13 1.21
C LYS A 275 31.12 -6.65 0.86
N SER A 276 31.73 -6.18 -0.22
CA SER A 276 31.56 -4.79 -0.69
C SER A 276 30.12 -4.51 -1.10
N GLN A 277 29.45 -5.43 -1.80
CA GLN A 277 28.03 -5.30 -2.14
C GLN A 277 27.16 -5.25 -0.88
N MET A 278 27.40 -6.14 0.08
CA MET A 278 26.71 -6.14 1.37
C MET A 278 26.82 -4.76 2.05
N GLN A 279 28.03 -4.21 2.19
CA GLN A 279 28.26 -2.91 2.81
C GLN A 279 27.53 -1.78 2.06
N LYS A 280 27.57 -1.78 0.72
CA LYS A 280 26.86 -0.80 -0.11
C LYS A 280 25.35 -0.84 0.15
N ILE A 281 24.75 -2.04 0.19
CA ILE A 281 23.30 -2.20 0.37
C ILE A 281 22.88 -1.79 1.78
N ILE A 282 23.61 -2.20 2.81
CA ILE A 282 23.32 -1.81 4.20
C ILE A 282 23.38 -0.28 4.34
N LYS A 283 24.43 0.36 3.80
CA LYS A 283 24.55 1.83 3.82
C LYS A 283 23.39 2.52 3.11
N GLU A 284 22.87 1.93 2.04
CA GLU A 284 21.72 2.49 1.31
C GLU A 284 20.41 2.35 2.12
N ILE A 285 20.22 1.25 2.85
CA ILE A 285 19.11 1.11 3.80
C ILE A 285 19.24 2.15 4.91
N GLU A 286 20.41 2.26 5.55
CA GLU A 286 20.69 3.26 6.60
C GLU A 286 20.41 4.69 6.10
N ARG A 287 20.81 5.01 4.86
CA ARG A 287 20.54 6.30 4.23
C ARG A 287 19.05 6.57 4.08
N LYS A 288 18.28 5.57 3.63
CA LYS A 288 16.82 5.67 3.44
C LYS A 288 16.05 5.68 4.77
N THR A 289 16.59 5.09 5.83
CA THR A 289 15.98 5.08 7.18
C THR A 289 16.52 6.18 8.09
N ASN A 290 17.47 7.00 7.64
CA ASN A 290 18.04 8.08 8.45
C ASN A 290 16.97 9.13 8.81
N TYR A 291 16.12 9.48 7.83
CA TYR A 291 14.96 10.32 8.03
C TYR A 291 13.76 9.47 8.46
N LEU A 292 13.23 9.76 9.64
CA LEU A 292 12.03 9.13 10.17
C LEU A 292 10.90 10.14 10.15
N ASP A 293 9.86 9.86 9.37
CA ASP A 293 8.68 10.70 9.31
C ASP A 293 7.85 10.52 10.59
N SER A 294 7.68 11.61 11.33
CA SER A 294 6.89 11.60 12.56
C SER A 294 5.49 12.22 12.41
N GLY A 295 5.13 12.67 11.20
CA GLY A 295 3.86 13.30 10.87
C GLY A 295 2.70 12.32 10.66
N ILE A 296 2.62 11.25 11.46
CA ILE A 296 1.58 10.22 11.29
C ILE A 296 0.22 10.78 11.68
N LEU A 297 -0.78 10.53 10.84
CA LEU A 297 -2.17 10.87 11.14
C LEU A 297 -2.74 9.94 12.22
N ALA A 298 -3.35 10.54 13.25
CA ALA A 298 -4.09 9.84 14.28
C ALA A 298 -5.47 9.38 13.77
N LEU A 299 -5.49 8.53 12.74
CA LEU A 299 -6.67 8.00 12.08
C LEU A 299 -6.75 6.46 12.24
N GLY A 300 -7.95 5.92 12.05
CA GLY A 300 -8.19 4.49 12.08
C GLY A 300 -7.72 3.82 13.37
N ARG A 301 -6.96 2.72 13.26
CA ARG A 301 -6.42 2.00 14.43
C ARG A 301 -5.41 2.81 15.25
N MET A 302 -4.81 3.85 14.69
CA MET A 302 -3.76 4.63 15.36
C MET A 302 -4.34 5.33 16.59
N GLN A 303 -5.62 5.73 16.51
CA GLN A 303 -6.32 6.38 17.62
C GLN A 303 -6.35 5.53 18.89
N LYS A 304 -6.31 4.20 18.75
CA LYS A 304 -6.32 3.26 19.89
C LYS A 304 -4.95 3.16 20.57
N LEU A 305 -3.89 3.65 19.94
CA LEU A 305 -2.53 3.67 20.48
C LEU A 305 -2.17 4.98 21.18
N LEU A 306 -3.05 5.99 21.10
CA LEU A 306 -2.84 7.31 21.68
C LEU A 306 -3.70 7.49 22.93
N ASP A 307 -3.20 8.25 23.89
CA ASP A 307 -4.01 8.68 25.02
C ASP A 307 -5.15 9.59 24.54
N LYS A 308 -6.31 9.51 25.21
CA LYS A 308 -7.53 10.23 24.80
C LYS A 308 -7.36 11.75 24.73
N GLU A 309 -6.39 12.29 25.46
CA GLU A 309 -6.11 13.72 25.54
C GLU A 309 -5.07 14.19 24.51
N ASP A 310 -4.50 13.28 23.72
CA ASP A 310 -3.48 13.60 22.72
C ASP A 310 -3.98 14.64 21.71
N ASN A 311 -3.18 15.68 21.48
CA ASN A 311 -3.57 16.80 20.62
C ASN A 311 -3.77 16.39 19.15
N SER A 312 -3.11 15.32 18.67
CA SER A 312 -3.31 14.83 17.30
C SER A 312 -4.73 14.30 17.08
N LEU A 313 -5.36 13.71 18.11
CA LEU A 313 -6.76 13.29 18.05
C LEU A 313 -7.70 14.49 17.91
N LYS A 314 -7.41 15.59 18.62
CA LYS A 314 -8.19 16.84 18.53
C LYS A 314 -8.11 17.44 17.13
N ILE A 315 -6.92 17.45 16.53
CA ILE A 315 -6.71 17.96 15.16
C ILE A 315 -7.50 17.12 14.14
N VAL A 316 -7.43 15.79 14.24
CA VAL A 316 -8.16 14.90 13.34
C VAL A 316 -9.67 15.11 13.46
N LYS A 317 -10.20 15.15 14.69
CA LYS A 317 -11.62 15.40 14.93
C LYS A 317 -12.06 16.76 14.37
N PHE A 318 -11.29 17.82 14.64
CA PHE A 318 -11.53 19.15 14.09
C PHE A 318 -11.60 19.12 12.55
N ARG A 319 -10.64 18.47 11.87
CA ARG A 319 -10.63 18.35 10.40
C ARG A 319 -11.85 17.60 9.88
N GLN A 320 -12.22 16.48 10.51
CA GLN A 320 -13.38 15.69 10.10
C GLN A 320 -14.68 16.48 10.24
N GLU A 321 -14.87 17.20 11.36
CA GLU A 321 -16.06 18.03 11.62
C GLU A 321 -16.12 19.25 10.69
N HIS A 322 -15.00 19.95 10.48
CA HIS A 322 -14.97 21.20 9.70
C HIS A 322 -14.93 20.98 8.19
N SER A 323 -14.56 19.78 7.72
CA SER A 323 -14.68 19.43 6.31
C SER A 323 -16.14 19.51 5.82
N LEU A 324 -17.15 19.32 6.70
CA LEU A 324 -18.57 19.50 6.35
C LEU A 324 -18.93 20.94 5.98
N ALA A 325 -18.32 21.93 6.62
CA ALA A 325 -18.57 23.34 6.35
C ALA A 325 -17.90 23.81 5.03
N ALA A 326 -16.72 23.25 4.70
CA ALA A 326 -16.02 23.51 3.43
C ALA A 326 -16.71 22.89 2.19
N ARG A 327 -17.57 21.88 2.39
CA ARG A 327 -18.22 21.06 1.33
C ARG A 327 -19.19 21.82 0.41
N LYS A 328 -19.67 23.01 0.78
CA LYS A 328 -20.51 23.82 -0.12
C LYS A 328 -19.69 24.72 -1.06
N LEU A 329 -18.41 24.95 -0.80
CA LEU A 329 -17.64 26.02 -1.47
C LEU A 329 -16.39 25.55 -2.22
N ASN A 330 -15.78 24.40 -1.90
CA ASN A 330 -14.40 24.09 -2.33
C ASN A 330 -14.15 22.83 -3.19
N LEU A 331 -15.17 22.20 -3.79
CA LEU A 331 -14.94 21.13 -4.79
C LEU A 331 -14.20 21.63 -6.05
N LYS A 332 -14.14 22.96 -6.27
CA LYS A 332 -13.41 23.58 -7.39
C LYS A 332 -11.89 23.64 -7.18
N ASN A 333 -11.41 23.52 -5.94
CA ASN A 333 -10.00 23.75 -5.59
C ASN A 333 -9.15 22.46 -5.53
N ASN A 334 -9.58 21.37 -6.19
CA ASN A 334 -8.74 20.19 -6.43
C ASN A 334 -8.19 19.46 -5.18
N ILE A 335 -8.79 19.63 -4.01
CA ILE A 335 -8.33 18.98 -2.76
C ILE A 335 -8.65 17.48 -2.75
N TYR A 336 -9.68 17.05 -3.47
CA TYR A 336 -10.14 15.66 -3.47
C TYR A 336 -9.60 14.86 -4.65
N THR A 337 -9.09 13.67 -4.35
CA THR A 337 -8.80 12.63 -5.34
C THR A 337 -9.90 11.58 -5.34
N ALA A 338 -10.05 10.83 -6.43
CA ALA A 338 -11.04 9.77 -6.55
C ALA A 338 -10.41 8.38 -6.40
N THR A 339 -11.12 7.55 -5.64
CA THR A 339 -10.86 6.11 -5.49
C THR A 339 -11.98 5.35 -6.19
N ILE A 340 -11.61 4.46 -7.11
CA ILE A 340 -12.54 3.54 -7.78
C ILE A 340 -12.44 2.18 -7.08
N ASP A 341 -13.54 1.75 -6.47
CA ASP A 341 -13.61 0.49 -5.73
C ASP A 341 -13.69 -0.73 -6.67
N ALA A 342 -13.44 -1.93 -6.14
CA ALA A 342 -13.45 -3.20 -6.87
C ALA A 342 -14.78 -3.49 -7.58
N ASN A 343 -15.91 -2.99 -7.06
CA ASN A 343 -17.21 -3.09 -7.70
C ASN A 343 -17.53 -1.91 -8.63
N GLY A 344 -16.62 -0.95 -8.82
CA GLY A 344 -16.80 0.21 -9.69
C GLY A 344 -17.43 1.43 -9.01
N LYS A 345 -17.68 1.39 -7.70
CA LYS A 345 -18.18 2.54 -6.95
C LYS A 345 -17.10 3.60 -6.80
N VAL A 346 -17.47 4.87 -6.98
CA VAL A 346 -16.52 5.98 -6.91
C VAL A 346 -16.68 6.74 -5.59
N TYR A 347 -15.55 6.96 -4.94
CA TYR A 347 -15.42 7.75 -3.72
C TYR A 347 -14.47 8.92 -3.95
N LEU A 348 -14.64 10.00 -3.19
CA LEU A 348 -13.65 11.08 -3.13
C LEU A 348 -12.97 11.08 -1.76
N THR A 349 -11.67 11.33 -1.72
CA THR A 349 -10.91 11.42 -0.47
C THR A 349 -9.90 12.57 -0.47
N ASP A 350 -9.70 13.13 0.72
CA ASP A 350 -8.66 14.10 1.06
C ASP A 350 -7.76 13.58 2.21
N GLU A 351 -7.59 12.25 2.29
CA GLU A 351 -6.88 11.50 3.35
C GLU A 351 -7.59 11.45 4.71
N TYR A 352 -8.28 12.53 5.11
CA TYR A 352 -8.99 12.63 6.38
C TYR A 352 -10.45 12.19 6.29
N THR A 353 -11.04 12.36 5.11
CA THR A 353 -12.45 12.09 4.85
C THR A 353 -12.64 11.27 3.59
N ILE A 354 -13.74 10.52 3.57
CA ILE A 354 -14.20 9.77 2.41
C ILE A 354 -15.64 10.19 2.12
N LEU A 355 -15.87 10.74 0.93
CA LEU A 355 -17.17 11.17 0.45
C LEU A 355 -17.70 10.13 -0.54
N PRO A 356 -18.81 9.44 -0.22
CA PRO A 356 -19.47 8.58 -1.18
C PRO A 356 -20.07 9.42 -2.32
N THR A 357 -20.01 8.92 -3.54
CA THR A 357 -20.66 9.55 -4.70
C THR A 357 -21.80 8.69 -5.24
N ALA A 358 -22.67 9.32 -6.02
CA ALA A 358 -23.70 8.62 -6.81
C ALA A 358 -23.15 8.05 -8.14
N LEU A 359 -21.83 8.07 -8.35
CA LEU A 359 -21.18 7.51 -9.53
C LEU A 359 -20.82 6.05 -9.29
N GLN A 360 -21.08 5.24 -10.30
CA GLN A 360 -20.89 3.80 -10.30
C GLN A 360 -20.56 3.37 -11.73
N LEU A 361 -19.44 2.70 -11.92
CA LEU A 361 -19.08 2.11 -13.20
C LEU A 361 -19.92 0.86 -13.46
N ASN A 362 -20.15 0.58 -14.75
CA ASN A 362 -20.94 -0.56 -15.19
C ASN A 362 -20.10 -1.84 -15.20
N PHE A 363 -19.54 -2.19 -14.05
CA PHE A 363 -18.80 -3.42 -13.83
C PHE A 363 -19.73 -4.62 -13.68
N GLU A 364 -19.25 -5.80 -14.03
CA GLU A 364 -19.96 -7.07 -13.81
C GLU A 364 -20.28 -7.24 -12.33
N ASN A 365 -19.34 -6.85 -11.46
CA ASN A 365 -19.50 -6.95 -10.01
C ASN A 365 -20.20 -5.74 -9.36
N LYS A 366 -20.81 -4.82 -10.12
CA LYS A 366 -21.41 -3.56 -9.58
C LYS A 366 -22.46 -3.75 -8.49
N ASN A 367 -23.13 -4.89 -8.47
CA ASN A 367 -24.17 -5.21 -7.49
C ASN A 367 -23.62 -5.91 -6.23
N LYS A 368 -22.35 -6.30 -6.23
CA LYS A 368 -21.70 -6.95 -5.10
C LYS A 368 -21.13 -5.91 -4.13
N LYS A 369 -21.01 -6.31 -2.88
CA LYS A 369 -20.50 -5.49 -1.78
C LYS A 369 -19.02 -5.77 -1.55
N THR A 370 -18.28 -4.70 -1.27
CA THR A 370 -16.88 -4.73 -0.84
C THR A 370 -16.81 -4.46 0.66
N THR A 371 -15.63 -4.66 1.26
CA THR A 371 -15.34 -4.19 2.61
C THR A 371 -15.67 -2.68 2.74
N PRO A 372 -16.43 -2.24 3.75
CA PRO A 372 -16.71 -0.82 3.92
C PRO A 372 -15.44 -0.01 4.13
N MET A 373 -15.35 1.15 3.49
CA MET A 373 -14.37 2.19 3.84
C MET A 373 -14.93 2.94 5.06
N GLU A 374 -14.52 2.59 6.28
CA GLU A 374 -15.13 3.15 7.49
C GLU A 374 -14.43 4.43 7.99
N SER A 375 -13.10 4.48 7.91
CA SER A 375 -12.32 5.61 8.46
C SER A 375 -12.59 6.89 7.67
N GLY A 376 -13.09 7.93 8.35
CA GLY A 376 -13.39 9.22 7.73
C GLY A 376 -14.62 9.25 6.82
N MET A 377 -15.39 8.16 6.70
CA MET A 377 -16.60 8.10 5.87
C MET A 377 -17.65 9.10 6.33
N GLN A 378 -18.28 9.76 5.36
CA GLN A 378 -19.25 10.83 5.59
C GLN A 378 -20.66 10.41 5.23
N ASN A 379 -21.64 10.91 5.99
CA ASN A 379 -23.06 10.60 5.76
C ASN A 379 -23.65 11.29 4.51
N VAL A 380 -22.93 12.27 3.94
CA VAL A 380 -23.39 13.02 2.76
C VAL A 380 -22.92 12.34 1.48
N VAL A 381 -23.87 12.01 0.61
CA VAL A 381 -23.59 11.47 -0.73
C VAL A 381 -23.53 12.59 -1.77
N LEU A 382 -22.44 12.66 -2.52
CA LEU A 382 -22.32 13.59 -3.65
C LEU A 382 -23.18 13.13 -4.82
N THR A 383 -24.24 13.90 -5.10
CA THR A 383 -25.14 13.60 -6.22
C THR A 383 -24.50 13.92 -7.57
N ARG A 384 -25.00 13.29 -8.64
CA ARG A 384 -24.61 13.61 -10.02
C ARG A 384 -24.80 15.08 -10.36
N LYS A 385 -25.86 15.73 -9.84
CA LYS A 385 -26.12 17.16 -10.04
C LYS A 385 -25.03 18.03 -9.40
N MET A 386 -24.55 17.67 -8.21
CA MET A 386 -23.46 18.38 -7.54
C MET A 386 -22.16 18.26 -8.34
N ILE A 387 -21.82 17.04 -8.79
CA ILE A 387 -20.60 16.79 -9.59
C ILE A 387 -20.63 17.51 -10.94
N LYS A 388 -21.79 17.63 -11.59
CA LYS A 388 -21.90 18.33 -12.87
C LYS A 388 -21.68 19.84 -12.75
N LYS A 389 -21.98 20.43 -11.57
CA LYS A 389 -21.86 21.86 -11.27
C LYS A 389 -20.44 22.29 -10.89
N THR A 390 -19.54 21.37 -10.55
CA THR A 390 -18.16 21.72 -10.16
C THR A 390 -17.27 22.06 -11.36
N ARG A 391 -17.72 21.77 -12.58
CA ARG A 391 -17.00 21.99 -13.84
C ARG A 391 -17.64 23.05 -14.76
N ASP A 392 -18.62 23.78 -14.23
CA ASP A 392 -19.08 25.07 -14.77
C ASP A 392 -18.38 26.18 -13.98
#